data_AF-A0A523GFM3-F1
#
_entry.id   AF-A0A523GFM3-F1
#
_cell.length_a   1.000
_cell.length_b   1.000
_cell.length_c   1.000
_cell.angle_alpha   90.00
_cell.angle_beta   90.00
_cell.angle_gamma   90.00
#
_symmetry.space_group_name_H-M   'P 1'
#
loop_
_entity.id
_entity.type
_entity.pdbx_description
1 polymer ?
#
loop_
_entity_poly.entity_id
_entity_poly.type
_entity_poly.pdbx_seq_one_letter_code
_entity_poly.pdbx_strand_id
1 'polypeptide(L)'
;MDTTKASIRAWIQLLDVGSSEIDVELLTPESEEKEKLFRVSIDGENVGTIVWNPRTLKGVMDHALRLATVVHQMPALMNAIAERETRLRSLRSWIKAPVKQQPPNAPTAVCLSWENEWRILGRWVPDLIDRGGGRPLLLDPGDGDRKIDPQDLIQAEPDVMFIGSPADSKKPDFLTASDALLNRVRFSGQAYLIDLGTLTGSGPELYDSVFVLAAGLYPEIEELESERVHLKRFFQLGTD
;
A
#
# COMPACT_ATOMS: atom_id res chain seq x y z
N MET A 1 12.56 8.74 -8.92
CA MET A 1 12.93 7.33 -9.22
C MET A 1 11.64 6.60 -9.54
N ASP A 2 11.56 5.88 -10.66
CA ASP A 2 10.35 5.14 -11.01
C ASP A 2 10.06 4.07 -9.94
N THR A 3 9.02 4.29 -9.14
CA THR A 3 8.59 3.36 -8.08
C THR A 3 8.28 1.98 -8.64
N THR A 4 7.87 1.87 -9.90
CA THR A 4 7.58 0.60 -10.56
C THR A 4 8.84 -0.25 -10.72
N LYS A 5 9.94 0.33 -11.21
CA LYS A 5 11.21 -0.38 -11.38
C LYS A 5 11.78 -0.84 -10.03
N ALA A 6 11.63 -0.01 -8.99
CA ALA A 6 12.03 -0.38 -7.63
C ALA A 6 11.21 -1.57 -7.10
N SER A 7 9.90 -1.58 -7.30
CA SER A 7 9.02 -2.69 -6.90
C SER A 7 9.35 -4.00 -7.62
N ILE A 8 9.65 -3.96 -8.93
CA ILE A 8 10.07 -5.16 -9.68
C ILE A 8 11.41 -5.69 -9.12
N ARG A 9 12.37 -4.81 -8.84
CA ARG A 9 13.64 -5.20 -8.24
C ARG A 9 13.46 -5.82 -6.84
N ALA A 10 12.55 -5.29 -6.04
CA ALA A 10 12.23 -5.86 -4.73
C ALA A 10 11.66 -7.28 -4.86
N TRP A 11 10.82 -7.55 -5.88
CA TRP A 11 10.41 -8.92 -6.18
C TRP A 11 11.59 -9.81 -6.58
N ILE A 12 12.48 -9.34 -7.46
CA ILE A 12 13.67 -10.08 -7.90
C ILE A 12 14.58 -10.45 -6.73
N GLN A 13 14.75 -9.56 -5.75
CA GLN A 13 15.56 -9.84 -4.55
C GLN A 13 15.03 -11.03 -3.72
N LEU A 14 13.75 -11.39 -3.86
CA LEU A 14 13.17 -12.58 -3.23
C LEU A 14 13.32 -13.85 -4.08
N LEU A 15 13.64 -13.70 -5.37
CA LEU A 15 13.89 -14.80 -6.26
C LEU A 15 15.37 -15.17 -6.10
N ASP A 16 15.65 -16.19 -5.29
CA ASP A 16 17.00 -16.71 -5.05
C ASP A 16 17.62 -17.25 -6.36
N VAL A 17 18.29 -16.35 -7.10
CA VAL A 17 18.82 -16.60 -8.45
C VAL A 17 20.28 -17.03 -8.45
N GLY A 18 20.80 -17.40 -7.27
CA GLY A 18 22.19 -17.79 -7.09
C GLY A 18 23.14 -16.66 -7.45
N SER A 19 24.13 -16.94 -8.30
CA SER A 19 25.11 -15.95 -8.78
C SER A 19 24.65 -15.13 -9.99
N SER A 20 23.49 -15.46 -10.55
CA SER A 20 23.01 -14.85 -11.80
C SER A 20 22.52 -13.43 -11.56
N GLU A 21 22.86 -12.50 -12.43
CA GLU A 21 22.39 -11.12 -12.36
C GLU A 21 21.10 -10.96 -13.17
N ILE A 22 20.01 -10.53 -12.52
CA ILE A 22 18.77 -10.18 -13.21
C ILE A 22 18.69 -8.66 -13.38
N ASP A 23 18.66 -8.21 -14.63
CA ASP A 23 18.37 -6.82 -14.96
C ASP A 23 16.98 -6.65 -15.55
N VAL A 24 16.40 -5.47 -15.30
CA VAL A 24 15.09 -5.08 -15.78
C VAL A 24 15.17 -3.69 -16.39
N GLU A 25 14.83 -3.58 -17.67
CA GLU A 25 14.95 -2.35 -18.45
C GLU A 25 13.58 -1.90 -18.94
N LEU A 26 13.20 -0.65 -18.66
CA LEU A 26 11.94 -0.07 -19.13
C LEU A 26 12.03 0.18 -20.63
N LEU A 27 11.05 -0.32 -21.39
CA LEU A 27 10.98 -0.22 -22.85
C LEU A 27 10.01 0.85 -23.35
N THR A 28 9.03 1.24 -22.53
CA THR A 28 8.04 2.28 -22.85
C THR A 28 8.48 3.65 -22.32
N PRO A 29 8.05 4.77 -22.95
CA PRO A 29 8.27 6.10 -22.39
C PRO A 29 7.71 6.22 -20.97
N GLU A 30 8.44 6.89 -20.07
CA GLU A 30 8.00 7.09 -18.67
C GLU A 30 6.64 7.81 -18.54
N SER A 31 6.24 8.56 -19.58
CA SER A 31 4.99 9.32 -19.65
C SER A 31 3.74 8.48 -19.92
N GLU A 32 3.86 7.20 -20.26
CA GLU A 32 2.71 6.32 -20.49
C GLU A 32 2.29 5.62 -19.18
N GLU A 33 1.30 6.19 -18.49
CA GLU A 33 0.79 5.67 -17.21
C GLU A 33 0.09 4.31 -17.31
N LYS A 34 -0.29 3.86 -18.52
CA LYS A 34 -1.26 2.77 -18.65
C LYS A 34 -0.64 1.39 -18.70
N GLU A 35 0.53 1.18 -19.31
CA GLU A 35 1.20 -0.12 -19.34
C GLU A 35 2.70 0.07 -19.50
N LYS A 36 3.49 -0.30 -18.48
CA LYS A 36 4.94 -0.24 -18.57
C LYS A 36 5.50 -1.58 -19.02
N LEU A 37 6.20 -1.60 -20.14
CA LEU A 37 6.88 -2.82 -20.61
C LEU A 37 8.31 -2.83 -20.11
N PHE A 38 8.75 -3.99 -19.63
CA PHE A 38 10.10 -4.21 -19.15
C PHE A 38 10.74 -5.41 -19.84
N ARG A 39 11.92 -5.22 -20.42
CA ARG A 39 12.81 -6.32 -20.80
C ARG A 39 13.43 -6.89 -19.53
N VAL A 40 13.47 -8.21 -19.45
CA VAL A 40 14.13 -8.93 -18.37
C VAL A 40 15.30 -9.69 -18.95
N SER A 41 16.48 -9.51 -18.36
CA SER A 41 17.70 -10.17 -18.78
C SER A 41 18.32 -10.94 -17.60
N ILE A 42 18.93 -12.10 -17.89
CA ILE A 42 19.73 -12.87 -16.93
C ILE A 42 21.14 -12.96 -17.48
N ASP A 43 22.14 -12.52 -16.72
CA ASP A 43 23.55 -12.51 -17.12
C ASP A 43 23.80 -11.82 -18.46
N GLY A 44 23.01 -10.76 -18.74
CA GLY A 44 23.06 -9.99 -19.97
C GLY A 44 22.27 -10.55 -21.15
N GLU A 45 21.73 -11.78 -21.05
CA GLU A 45 20.87 -12.37 -22.07
C GLU A 45 19.40 -12.04 -21.83
N ASN A 46 18.70 -11.56 -22.86
CA ASN A 46 17.27 -11.29 -22.78
C ASN A 46 16.46 -12.60 -22.66
N VAL A 47 15.79 -12.78 -21.53
CA VAL A 47 14.96 -13.96 -21.24
C VAL A 47 13.47 -13.71 -21.43
N GLY A 48 13.06 -12.44 -21.61
CA GLY A 48 11.67 -12.13 -21.90
C GLY A 48 11.29 -10.67 -21.70
N THR A 49 9.98 -10.42 -21.81
CA THR A 49 9.39 -9.11 -21.58
C THR A 49 8.16 -9.27 -20.70
N ILE A 50 8.00 -8.39 -19.72
CA ILE A 50 6.84 -8.32 -18.84
C ILE A 50 6.14 -6.96 -19.00
N VAL A 51 4.83 -6.96 -18.87
CA VAL A 51 4.03 -5.73 -18.67
C VAL A 51 3.82 -5.57 -17.17
N TRP A 52 3.89 -4.34 -16.65
CA TRP A 52 3.59 -4.03 -15.26
C TRP A 52 2.58 -2.88 -15.15
N ASN A 53 1.35 -3.23 -14.79
CA ASN A 53 0.32 -2.27 -14.39
C ASN A 53 -0.70 -2.93 -13.44
N PRO A 54 -0.28 -3.34 -12.23
CA PRO A 54 -1.23 -3.86 -11.27
C PRO A 54 -2.15 -2.74 -10.76
N ARG A 55 -3.45 -3.01 -10.71
CA ARG A 55 -4.42 -2.10 -10.08
C ARG A 55 -4.97 -2.64 -8.78
N THR A 56 -4.85 -3.92 -8.48
CA THR A 56 -5.30 -4.55 -7.24
C THR A 56 -4.15 -5.31 -6.59
N LEU A 57 -4.26 -5.66 -5.32
CA LEU A 57 -3.27 -6.49 -4.65
C LEU A 57 -3.17 -7.86 -5.34
N LYS A 58 -4.30 -8.44 -5.75
CA LYS A 58 -4.30 -9.64 -6.61
C LYS A 58 -3.52 -9.39 -7.90
N GLY A 59 -3.74 -8.25 -8.54
CA GLY A 59 -3.00 -7.85 -9.74
C GLY A 59 -1.50 -7.80 -9.50
N VAL A 60 -1.04 -7.26 -8.36
CA VAL A 60 0.39 -7.28 -7.98
C VAL A 60 0.91 -8.72 -7.93
N MET A 61 0.17 -9.63 -7.29
CA MET A 61 0.56 -11.04 -7.20
C MET A 61 0.59 -11.73 -8.57
N ASP A 62 -0.41 -11.47 -9.43
CA ASP A 62 -0.46 -12.00 -10.79
C ASP A 62 0.78 -11.56 -11.60
N HIS A 63 1.25 -10.33 -11.39
CA HIS A 63 2.45 -9.80 -12.04
C HIS A 63 3.74 -10.40 -11.49
N ALA A 64 3.85 -10.59 -10.17
CA ALA A 64 4.97 -11.30 -9.55
C ALA A 64 5.10 -12.74 -10.08
N LEU A 65 3.98 -13.46 -10.24
CA LEU A 65 3.95 -14.79 -10.85
C LEU A 65 4.46 -14.80 -12.29
N ARG A 66 4.09 -13.79 -13.09
CA ARG A 66 4.61 -13.64 -14.47
C ARG A 66 6.11 -13.40 -14.48
N LEU A 67 6.60 -12.50 -13.62
CA LEU A 67 8.03 -12.24 -13.46
C LEU A 67 8.78 -13.54 -13.10
N ALA A 68 8.34 -14.27 -12.07
CA ALA A 68 8.98 -15.53 -11.66
C ALA A 68 8.92 -16.62 -12.75
N THR A 69 7.91 -16.58 -13.62
CA THR A 69 7.85 -17.47 -14.78
C THR A 69 8.95 -17.14 -15.79
N VAL A 70 9.13 -15.85 -16.12
CA VAL A 70 10.15 -15.38 -17.07
C VAL A 70 11.56 -15.67 -16.58
N VAL A 71 11.80 -15.53 -15.27
CA VAL A 71 13.13 -15.78 -14.68
C VAL A 71 13.32 -17.20 -14.18
N HIS A 72 12.35 -18.09 -14.42
CA HIS A 72 12.37 -19.51 -14.01
C HIS A 72 12.52 -19.75 -12.49
N GLN A 73 11.96 -18.88 -11.66
CA GLN A 73 12.10 -18.91 -10.19
C GLN A 73 10.77 -19.02 -9.44
N MET A 74 9.84 -19.81 -10.00
CA MET A 74 8.56 -20.08 -9.34
C MET A 74 8.70 -20.67 -7.93
N PRO A 75 9.62 -21.63 -7.65
CA PRO A 75 9.76 -22.18 -6.30
C PRO A 75 10.18 -21.11 -5.26
N ALA A 76 11.14 -20.25 -5.60
CA ALA A 76 11.58 -19.17 -4.72
C ALA A 76 10.45 -18.18 -4.44
N LEU A 77 9.70 -17.78 -5.47
CA LEU A 77 8.53 -16.92 -5.29
C LEU A 77 7.49 -17.55 -4.36
N MET A 78 7.13 -18.81 -4.60
CA MET A 78 6.09 -19.49 -3.80
C MET A 78 6.50 -19.62 -2.34
N ASN A 79 7.77 -19.88 -2.04
CA ASN A 79 8.29 -19.87 -0.68
C ASN A 79 8.17 -18.50 -0.03
N ALA A 80 8.60 -17.44 -0.73
CA ALA A 80 8.54 -16.07 -0.24
C ALA A 80 7.10 -15.59 0.02
N ILE A 81 6.15 -16.00 -0.84
CA ILE A 81 4.71 -15.74 -0.65
C ILE A 81 4.17 -16.53 0.55
N ALA A 82 4.50 -17.82 0.65
CA ALA A 82 3.99 -18.69 1.72
C ALA A 82 4.42 -18.20 3.12
N GLU A 83 5.65 -17.71 3.25
CA GLU A 83 6.14 -17.09 4.49
C GLU A 83 5.30 -15.86 4.87
N ARG A 84 5.06 -14.96 3.91
CA ARG A 84 4.28 -13.73 4.13
C ARG A 84 2.81 -13.99 4.41
N GLU A 85 2.19 -14.93 3.70
CA GLU A 85 0.81 -15.39 3.96
C GLU A 85 0.70 -16.08 5.33
N THR A 86 1.77 -16.71 5.82
CA THR A 86 1.82 -17.24 7.19
C THR A 86 1.75 -16.12 8.21
N ARG A 87 2.51 -15.04 8.01
CA ARG A 87 2.42 -13.84 8.88
C ARG A 87 1.02 -13.22 8.83
N LEU A 88 0.41 -13.10 7.64
CA LEU A 88 -0.96 -12.56 7.50
C LEU A 88 -2.01 -13.40 8.22
N ARG A 89 -1.84 -14.73 8.28
CA ARG A 89 -2.72 -15.59 9.09
C ARG A 89 -2.61 -15.27 10.58
N SER A 90 -1.41 -14.98 11.08
CA SER A 90 -1.21 -14.54 12.46
C SER A 90 -1.94 -13.23 12.73
N LEU A 91 -1.82 -12.25 11.82
CA LEU A 91 -2.57 -10.99 11.90
C LEU A 91 -4.07 -11.23 12.05
N ARG A 92 -4.66 -12.05 11.17
CA ARG A 92 -6.09 -12.39 11.21
C ARG A 92 -6.50 -13.01 12.54
N SER A 93 -5.64 -13.84 13.13
CA SER A 93 -5.85 -14.40 14.46
C SER A 93 -5.86 -13.32 15.56
N TRP A 94 -4.93 -12.36 15.52
CA TRP A 94 -4.84 -11.29 16.51
C TRP A 94 -6.09 -10.38 16.48
N ILE A 95 -6.54 -10.00 15.28
CA ILE A 95 -7.75 -9.17 15.10
C ILE A 95 -9.06 -9.97 15.23
N LYS A 96 -8.99 -11.25 15.61
CA LYS A 96 -10.13 -12.17 15.77
C LYS A 96 -11.06 -12.20 14.54
N ALA A 97 -10.49 -12.09 13.35
CA ALA A 97 -11.23 -12.11 12.09
C ALA A 97 -10.96 -13.42 11.32
N PRO A 98 -12.00 -14.04 10.72
CA PRO A 98 -11.78 -15.16 9.81
C PRO A 98 -10.92 -14.74 8.61
N VAL A 99 -10.11 -15.64 8.07
CA VAL A 99 -9.18 -15.36 6.95
C VAL A 99 -9.90 -14.81 5.71
N LYS A 100 -11.17 -15.15 5.51
CA LYS A 100 -11.96 -14.80 4.32
C LYS A 100 -13.10 -13.81 4.58
N GLN A 101 -13.21 -13.25 5.77
CA GLN A 101 -14.33 -12.39 6.14
C GLN A 101 -13.84 -11.18 6.92
N GLN A 102 -14.46 -10.03 6.67
CA GLN A 102 -14.24 -8.86 7.51
C GLN A 102 -14.80 -9.13 8.91
N PRO A 103 -14.15 -8.60 9.97
CA PRO A 103 -14.73 -8.65 11.30
C PRO A 103 -16.06 -7.88 11.33
N PRO A 104 -17.07 -8.30 12.12
CA PRO A 104 -18.38 -7.66 12.14
C PRO A 104 -18.34 -6.15 12.45
N ASN A 105 -17.33 -5.72 13.21
CA ASN A 105 -17.09 -4.34 13.60
C ASN A 105 -15.77 -3.80 12.99
N ALA A 106 -15.47 -4.20 11.74
CA ALA A 106 -14.28 -3.73 11.04
C ALA A 106 -14.25 -2.19 11.00
N PRO A 107 -13.17 -1.54 11.51
CA PRO A 107 -13.04 -0.09 11.42
C PRO A 107 -13.00 0.33 9.96
N THR A 108 -13.76 1.36 9.64
CA THR A 108 -13.72 1.99 8.33
C THR A 108 -12.48 2.84 8.17
N ALA A 109 -11.91 2.86 6.97
CA ALA A 109 -10.72 3.65 6.73
C ALA A 109 -10.62 4.24 5.33
N VAL A 110 -9.90 5.35 5.27
CA VAL A 110 -9.45 5.99 4.04
C VAL A 110 -7.94 6.21 4.11
N CYS A 111 -7.28 6.11 2.96
CA CYS A 111 -5.88 6.50 2.80
C CYS A 111 -5.82 7.70 1.85
N LEU A 112 -5.23 8.79 2.31
CA LEU A 112 -5.12 10.04 1.58
C LEU A 112 -3.65 10.37 1.32
N SER A 113 -3.36 11.12 0.28
CA SER A 113 -2.07 11.80 0.12
C SER A 113 -2.26 13.32 0.02
N TRP A 114 -1.25 14.04 0.51
CA TRP A 114 -1.16 15.49 0.37
C TRP A 114 0.18 15.85 -0.27
N GLU A 115 0.13 16.17 -1.57
CA GLU A 115 1.29 16.64 -2.35
C GLU A 115 0.88 17.84 -3.24
N ASN A 116 0.12 18.80 -2.68
CA ASN A 116 -0.47 20.04 -3.25
C ASN A 116 -2.00 20.04 -3.31
N GLU A 117 -2.63 18.87 -3.41
CA GLU A 117 -4.09 18.70 -3.25
C GLU A 117 -4.38 17.39 -2.53
N TRP A 118 -5.49 17.36 -1.78
CA TRP A 118 -5.94 16.13 -1.15
C TRP A 118 -6.44 15.14 -2.19
N ARG A 119 -5.86 13.94 -2.14
CA ARG A 119 -6.27 12.81 -3.00
C ARG A 119 -6.54 11.60 -2.14
N ILE A 120 -7.55 10.83 -2.52
CA ILE A 120 -7.73 9.48 -1.99
C ILE A 120 -6.91 8.51 -2.83
N LEU A 121 -6.20 7.61 -2.15
CA LEU A 121 -5.34 6.60 -2.75
C LEU A 121 -6.15 5.37 -3.15
N GLY A 122 -6.10 5.02 -4.43
CA GLY A 122 -6.79 3.88 -5.00
C GLY A 122 -5.86 2.70 -5.23
N ARG A 123 -6.03 2.04 -6.37
CA ARG A 123 -5.36 0.82 -6.80
C ARG A 123 -5.53 -0.29 -5.77
N TRP A 124 -4.43 -0.84 -5.28
CA TRP A 124 -4.41 -1.91 -4.29
C TRP A 124 -4.65 -1.39 -2.87
N VAL A 125 -4.68 -0.08 -2.63
CA VAL A 125 -4.82 0.46 -1.26
C VAL A 125 -6.12 0.04 -0.58
N PRO A 126 -7.30 0.03 -1.25
CA PRO A 126 -8.50 -0.60 -0.70
C PRO A 126 -8.31 -2.08 -0.32
N ASP A 127 -7.57 -2.86 -1.13
CA ASP A 127 -7.24 -4.24 -0.81
C ASP A 127 -6.34 -4.33 0.44
N LEU A 128 -5.39 -3.39 0.63
CA LEU A 128 -4.53 -3.38 1.82
C LEU A 128 -5.34 -3.13 3.10
N ILE A 129 -6.29 -2.18 3.05
CA ILE A 129 -7.20 -1.91 4.17
C ILE A 129 -8.01 -3.16 4.51
N ASP A 130 -8.62 -3.80 3.50
CA ASP A 130 -9.38 -5.04 3.69
C ASP A 130 -8.52 -6.17 4.27
N ARG A 131 -7.30 -6.34 3.74
CA ARG A 131 -6.34 -7.34 4.23
C ARG A 131 -5.87 -7.07 5.66
N GLY A 132 -5.80 -5.81 6.06
CA GLY A 132 -5.53 -5.37 7.43
C GLY A 132 -6.71 -5.56 8.38
N GLY A 133 -7.87 -5.96 7.86
CA GLY A 133 -9.10 -6.16 8.62
C GLY A 133 -9.95 -4.91 8.79
N GLY A 134 -9.68 -3.84 8.04
CA GLY A 134 -10.54 -2.67 7.97
C GLY A 134 -11.56 -2.78 6.83
N ARG A 135 -12.42 -1.77 6.71
CA ARG A 135 -13.34 -1.60 5.58
C ARG A 135 -12.95 -0.33 4.81
N PRO A 136 -12.47 -0.43 3.55
CA PRO A 136 -12.16 0.76 2.77
C PRO A 136 -13.44 1.56 2.47
N LEU A 137 -13.32 2.88 2.45
CA LEU A 137 -14.39 3.78 2.01
C LEU A 137 -13.98 4.54 0.75
N LEU A 138 -14.99 5.06 0.03
CA LEU A 138 -14.89 6.03 -1.07
C LEU A 138 -14.24 5.55 -2.39
N LEU A 139 -13.51 4.44 -2.38
CA LEU A 139 -12.97 3.75 -3.56
C LEU A 139 -13.08 2.24 -3.41
N ASP A 140 -13.34 1.57 -4.53
CA ASP A 140 -13.28 0.11 -4.64
C ASP A 140 -11.88 -0.36 -5.04
N PRO A 141 -11.50 -1.62 -4.75
CA PRO A 141 -10.27 -2.21 -5.24
C PRO A 141 -10.11 -2.04 -6.75
N GLY A 142 -8.96 -1.50 -7.16
CA GLY A 142 -8.67 -1.25 -8.56
C GLY A 142 -8.97 0.16 -9.04
N ASP A 143 -9.75 0.97 -8.32
CA ASP A 143 -10.03 2.35 -8.73
C ASP A 143 -8.75 3.20 -8.83
N GLY A 144 -8.78 4.28 -9.62
CA GLY A 144 -7.64 5.18 -9.69
C GLY A 144 -7.60 6.13 -8.49
N ASP A 145 -6.42 6.66 -8.17
CA ASP A 145 -6.33 7.80 -7.25
C ASP A 145 -7.18 8.96 -7.80
N ARG A 146 -7.96 9.61 -6.95
CA ARG A 146 -8.75 10.78 -7.34
C ARG A 146 -8.65 11.88 -6.30
N LYS A 147 -8.89 13.11 -6.75
CA LYS A 147 -9.09 14.24 -5.85
C LYS A 147 -10.30 13.96 -4.95
N ILE A 148 -10.16 14.22 -3.65
CA ILE A 148 -11.26 14.06 -2.69
C ILE A 148 -12.05 15.37 -2.57
N ASP A 149 -13.37 15.28 -2.62
CA ASP A 149 -14.25 16.37 -2.18
C ASP A 149 -14.34 16.31 -0.64
N PRO A 150 -14.08 17.42 0.09
CA PRO A 150 -14.31 17.46 1.53
C PRO A 150 -15.69 16.94 1.97
N GLN A 151 -16.75 17.15 1.17
CA GLN A 151 -18.09 16.66 1.50
C GLN A 151 -18.19 15.13 1.46
N ASP A 152 -17.52 14.47 0.50
CA ASP A 152 -17.46 13.01 0.44
C ASP A 152 -16.83 12.45 1.73
N LEU A 153 -15.75 13.07 2.20
CA LEU A 153 -15.05 12.65 3.41
C LEU A 153 -15.88 12.89 4.68
N ILE A 154 -16.60 14.01 4.75
CA ILE A 154 -17.52 14.32 5.86
C ILE A 154 -18.66 13.32 5.90
N GLN A 155 -19.27 12.99 4.76
CA GLN A 155 -20.39 12.04 4.70
C GLN A 155 -19.97 10.60 4.97
N ALA A 156 -18.74 10.23 4.60
CA ALA A 156 -18.22 8.90 4.80
C ALA A 156 -17.88 8.58 6.27
N GLU A 157 -17.57 9.61 7.08
CA GLU A 157 -17.24 9.49 8.51
C GLU A 157 -16.31 8.31 8.84
N PRO A 158 -15.08 8.24 8.27
CA PRO A 158 -14.21 7.10 8.50
C PRO A 158 -13.78 6.99 9.97
N ASP A 159 -13.68 5.78 10.50
CA ASP A 159 -13.14 5.54 11.84
C ASP A 159 -11.65 5.88 11.90
N VAL A 160 -10.92 5.62 10.80
CA VAL A 160 -9.48 5.85 10.68
C VAL A 160 -9.09 6.53 9.37
N MET A 161 -8.24 7.56 9.44
CA MET A 161 -7.68 8.26 8.30
C MET A 161 -6.16 8.12 8.31
N PHE A 162 -5.60 7.50 7.27
CA PHE A 162 -4.17 7.45 7.02
C PHE A 162 -3.79 8.54 6.04
N ILE A 163 -2.88 9.43 6.43
CA ILE A 163 -2.41 10.54 5.61
C ILE A 163 -0.96 10.25 5.22
N GLY A 164 -0.78 9.87 3.96
CA GLY A 164 0.51 9.67 3.35
C GLY A 164 1.25 10.99 3.18
N SER A 165 2.45 11.07 3.76
CA SER A 165 3.40 12.15 3.53
C SER A 165 4.79 11.56 3.26
N PRO A 166 5.70 12.27 2.58
CA PRO A 166 7.08 11.80 2.43
C PRO A 166 7.74 11.56 3.80
N ALA A 167 8.50 10.47 3.97
CA ALA A 167 9.10 10.07 5.24
C ALA A 167 9.81 11.19 6.04
N ASP A 168 10.49 12.11 5.32
CA ASP A 168 11.28 13.21 5.89
C ASP A 168 10.51 14.53 6.06
N SER A 169 9.21 14.53 5.78
CA SER A 169 8.39 15.73 5.98
C SER A 169 8.32 16.06 7.48
N LYS A 170 9.00 17.14 7.89
CA LYS A 170 8.68 17.85 9.14
C LYS A 170 7.18 18.13 9.11
N LYS A 171 6.45 17.79 10.19
CA LYS A 171 4.98 17.92 10.35
C LYS A 171 4.38 18.74 9.21
N PRO A 172 3.79 18.10 8.19
CA PRO A 172 3.55 18.77 6.93
C PRO A 172 2.71 20.04 7.14
N ASP A 173 3.00 21.10 6.37
CA ASP A 173 2.50 22.46 6.66
C ASP A 173 0.96 22.56 6.71
N PHE A 174 0.20 21.60 6.16
CA PHE A 174 -1.26 21.54 6.37
C PHE A 174 -1.67 21.27 7.83
N LEU A 175 -0.74 20.86 8.68
CA LEU A 175 -0.93 20.68 10.13
C LEU A 175 -0.69 21.96 10.92
N THR A 176 -0.01 22.94 10.33
CA THR A 176 0.31 24.23 10.95
C THR A 176 -0.48 25.37 10.31
N ALA A 177 -0.78 25.24 9.02
CA ALA A 177 -1.74 26.03 8.29
C ALA A 177 -3.15 25.54 8.62
N SER A 178 -4.09 26.48 8.64
CA SER A 178 -5.52 26.22 8.63
C SER A 178 -5.93 25.53 7.32
N ASP A 179 -5.52 24.29 7.09
CA ASP A 179 -5.90 23.55 5.88
C ASP A 179 -7.42 23.45 5.82
N ALA A 180 -7.98 24.01 4.76
CA ALA A 180 -9.41 24.18 4.62
C ALA A 180 -10.14 22.83 4.62
N LEU A 181 -9.51 21.72 4.22
CA LEU A 181 -10.16 20.41 4.26
C LEU A 181 -10.22 19.91 5.71
N LEU A 182 -9.09 19.84 6.40
CA LEU A 182 -9.06 19.29 7.76
C LEU A 182 -9.78 20.19 8.78
N ASN A 183 -9.80 21.50 8.59
CA ASN A 183 -10.60 22.40 9.43
C ASN A 183 -12.12 22.33 9.15
N ARG A 184 -12.53 21.95 7.93
CA ARG A 184 -13.95 21.78 7.58
C ARG A 184 -14.48 20.42 7.99
N VAL A 185 -13.62 19.40 7.98
CA VAL A 185 -13.96 18.04 8.41
C VAL A 185 -13.81 18.01 9.93
N ARG A 186 -14.92 18.16 10.66
CA ARG A 186 -14.95 17.87 12.11
C ARG A 186 -14.76 16.37 12.31
N PHE A 187 -13.51 15.93 12.31
CA PHE A 187 -13.16 14.51 12.33
C PHE A 187 -13.06 14.00 13.77
N SER A 188 -13.94 13.06 14.14
CA SER A 188 -13.95 12.43 15.46
C SER A 188 -13.20 11.09 15.52
N GLY A 189 -12.72 10.58 14.37
CA GLY A 189 -11.98 9.33 14.27
C GLY A 189 -10.49 9.47 14.61
N GLN A 190 -9.71 8.44 14.27
CA GLN A 190 -8.26 8.43 14.47
C GLN A 190 -7.53 8.83 13.18
N ALA A 191 -6.57 9.75 13.27
CA ALA A 191 -5.75 10.12 12.12
C ALA A 191 -4.28 9.76 12.36
N TYR A 192 -3.62 9.22 11.34
CA TYR A 192 -2.21 8.83 11.38
C TYR A 192 -1.47 9.39 10.17
N LEU A 193 -0.28 9.95 10.41
CA LEU A 193 0.69 10.16 9.34
C LEU A 193 1.42 8.85 9.07
N ILE A 194 1.55 8.50 7.79
CA ILE A 194 2.27 7.32 7.29
C ILE A 194 3.19 7.75 6.15
N ASP A 195 4.32 7.05 5.98
CA ASP A 195 5.14 7.24 4.78
C ASP A 195 4.34 6.86 3.53
N LEU A 196 4.18 7.80 2.59
CA LEU A 196 3.47 7.55 1.34
C LEU A 196 4.12 6.42 0.52
N GLY A 197 5.44 6.23 0.66
CA GLY A 197 6.17 5.12 0.03
C GLY A 197 5.63 3.74 0.43
N THR A 198 5.12 3.60 1.66
CA THR A 198 4.50 2.36 2.16
C THR A 198 3.23 1.99 1.38
N LEU A 199 2.54 2.94 0.76
CA LEU A 199 1.24 2.68 0.10
C LEU A 199 1.33 2.68 -1.43
N THR A 200 2.41 3.21 -2.00
CA THR A 200 2.52 3.51 -3.45
C THR A 200 3.44 2.56 -4.22
N GLY A 201 4.20 1.71 -3.53
CA GLY A 201 4.94 0.60 -4.14
C GLY A 201 4.03 -0.56 -4.55
N SER A 202 4.42 -1.32 -5.57
CA SER A 202 3.77 -2.57 -6.01
C SER A 202 4.66 -3.80 -5.79
N GLY A 203 5.60 -3.71 -4.84
CA GLY A 203 6.52 -4.78 -4.52
C GLY A 203 6.02 -5.66 -3.36
N PRO A 204 6.86 -6.60 -2.89
CA PRO A 204 6.54 -7.48 -1.78
C PRO A 204 6.37 -6.74 -0.44
N GLU A 205 6.84 -5.49 -0.33
CA GLU A 205 6.64 -4.60 0.82
C GLU A 205 5.15 -4.35 1.13
N LEU A 206 4.25 -4.56 0.17
CA LEU A 206 2.81 -4.42 0.40
C LEU A 206 2.28 -5.35 1.50
N TYR A 207 2.95 -6.47 1.75
CA TYR A 207 2.63 -7.30 2.90
C TYR A 207 2.88 -6.55 4.22
N ASP A 208 3.99 -5.82 4.35
CA ASP A 208 4.29 -5.00 5.52
C ASP A 208 3.30 -3.82 5.62
N SER A 209 2.91 -3.23 4.50
CA SER A 209 1.89 -2.18 4.45
C SER A 209 0.56 -2.62 5.07
N VAL A 210 0.17 -3.89 4.88
CA VAL A 210 -1.02 -4.46 5.54
C VAL A 210 -0.88 -4.42 7.07
N PHE A 211 0.29 -4.76 7.60
CA PHE A 211 0.54 -4.72 9.06
C PHE A 211 0.55 -3.30 9.60
N VAL A 212 1.16 -2.36 8.88
CA VAL A 212 1.18 -0.94 9.28
C VAL A 212 -0.24 -0.38 9.33
N LEU A 213 -1.08 -0.67 8.33
CA LEU A 213 -2.49 -0.25 8.35
C LEU A 213 -3.25 -0.94 9.48
N ALA A 214 -3.06 -2.25 9.69
CA ALA A 214 -3.70 -2.97 10.79
C ALA A 214 -3.34 -2.37 12.17
N ALA A 215 -2.10 -1.90 12.35
CA ALA A 215 -1.65 -1.30 13.60
C ALA A 215 -2.37 0.03 13.91
N GLY A 216 -2.81 0.77 12.89
CA GLY A 216 -3.64 1.97 13.04
C GLY A 216 -5.13 1.64 13.21
N LEU A 217 -5.60 0.56 12.59
CA LEU A 217 -6.99 0.08 12.72
C LEU A 217 -7.28 -0.52 14.10
N TYR A 218 -6.30 -1.22 14.68
CA TYR A 218 -6.43 -1.95 15.94
C TYR A 218 -5.34 -1.55 16.96
N PRO A 219 -5.35 -0.30 17.47
CA PRO A 219 -4.33 0.24 18.36
C PRO A 219 -4.33 -0.37 19.78
N GLU A 220 -5.23 -1.28 20.08
CA GLU A 220 -5.26 -2.06 21.33
C GLU A 220 -4.50 -3.40 21.23
N ILE A 221 -4.12 -3.85 20.03
CA ILE A 221 -3.42 -5.12 19.83
C ILE A 221 -1.92 -4.94 20.06
N GLU A 222 -1.39 -5.63 21.06
CA GLU A 222 0.03 -5.56 21.48
C GLU A 222 0.98 -6.15 20.43
N GLU A 223 0.58 -7.22 19.73
CA GLU A 223 1.40 -7.87 18.70
C GLU A 223 1.71 -6.95 17.50
N LEU A 224 0.98 -5.85 17.35
CA LEU A 224 1.18 -4.83 16.31
C LEU A 224 1.98 -3.61 16.80
N GLU A 225 2.47 -3.60 18.04
CA GLU A 225 3.17 -2.44 18.60
C GLU A 225 4.42 -2.07 17.79
N SER A 226 5.20 -3.06 17.33
CA SER A 226 6.40 -2.83 16.52
C SER A 226 6.13 -2.10 15.21
N GLU A 227 4.94 -2.29 14.64
CA GLU A 227 4.56 -1.70 13.35
C GLU A 227 4.15 -0.23 13.50
N ARG A 228 3.75 0.19 14.71
CA ARG A 228 3.31 1.57 14.98
C ARG A 228 4.44 2.58 14.89
N VAL A 229 5.70 2.16 14.87
CA VAL A 229 6.84 3.06 14.63
C VAL A 229 6.73 3.76 13.27
N HIS A 230 6.02 3.14 12.32
CA HIS A 230 5.72 3.69 11.00
C HIS A 230 4.54 4.66 11.00
N LEU A 231 3.82 4.77 12.12
CA LEU A 231 2.67 5.65 12.28
C LEU A 231 3.00 6.77 13.27
N LYS A 232 2.75 8.01 12.87
CA LYS A 232 2.71 9.13 13.82
C LYS A 232 1.26 9.51 14.06
N ARG A 233 0.77 9.23 15.27
CA ARG A 233 -0.59 9.60 15.66
C ARG A 233 -0.77 11.11 15.57
N PHE A 234 -1.74 11.52 14.79
CA PHE A 234 -2.10 12.91 14.59
C PHE A 234 -3.46 13.15 15.27
N PHE A 235 -3.45 13.95 16.33
CA PHE A 235 -4.65 14.32 17.06
C PHE A 235 -4.87 15.84 16.98
N GLN A 236 -6.15 16.20 17.04
CA GLN A 236 -6.78 17.52 16.94
C GLN A 236 -7.13 17.98 15.53
N LEU A 237 -8.31 17.55 15.07
CA LEU A 237 -9.15 18.32 14.16
C LEU A 237 -10.43 18.68 14.92
N GLY A 238 -10.48 19.91 15.43
CA GLY A 238 -11.64 20.45 16.15
C GLY A 238 -11.57 20.27 17.66
N THR A 239 -10.90 21.20 18.34
CA THR A 239 -11.38 21.70 19.63
C THR A 239 -11.34 23.22 19.54
N ASP A 240 -12.50 23.84 19.34
CA ASP A 240 -12.82 25.10 20.00
C ASP A 240 -13.33 24.77 21.40
#